data_AF-A0A803XL78-F1
#
_entry.id   AF-A0A803XL78-F1
#
_cell.length_a   1.000
_cell.length_b   1.000
_cell.length_c   1.000
_cell.angle_alpha   90.00
_cell.angle_beta   90.00
_cell.angle_gamma   90.00
#
_symmetry.space_group_name_H-M   'P 1'
#
loop_
_entity.id
_entity.type
_entity.pdbx_description
1 polymer ?
#
loop_
_entity_poly.entity_id
_entity_poly.type
_entity_poly.pdbx_seq_one_letter_code
_entity_poly.pdbx_strand_id
1 'polypeptide(L)' 'LLSGTQYLSNALQTSNFAHVIFQNVAKSYLPNTHLECHYTLTQFIYPHQKDWVGIFKVSKI' A
#
# COMPACT_ATOMS: atom_id res chain seq x y z
N LEU A 1 -15.82 -8.92 -30.56
CA LEU A 1 -14.89 -7.83 -30.20
C LEU A 1 -15.22 -7.14 -28.86
N LEU A 2 -16.08 -7.67 -27.97
CA LEU A 2 -16.43 -7.01 -26.69
C LEU A 2 -16.12 -7.83 -25.42
N SER A 3 -15.37 -8.94 -25.51
CA SER A 3 -14.99 -9.76 -24.35
C SER A 3 -13.62 -9.45 -23.77
N GLY A 4 -12.82 -8.58 -24.41
CA GLY A 4 -11.43 -8.29 -24.00
C GLY A 4 -11.28 -7.22 -22.91
N THR A 5 -12.27 -6.35 -22.72
CA THR A 5 -12.21 -5.23 -21.75
C THR A 5 -12.72 -5.60 -20.35
N GLN A 6 -13.58 -6.63 -20.21
CA GLN A 6 -14.11 -7.06 -18.91
C GLN A 6 -13.11 -7.86 -18.06
N TYR A 7 -12.06 -8.44 -18.65
CA TYR A 7 -11.02 -9.16 -17.89
C TYR A 7 -9.99 -8.19 -17.27
N LEU A 8 -9.74 -7.04 -17.90
CA LEU A 8 -8.88 -5.99 -17.35
C LEU A 8 -9.54 -5.26 -16.17
N SER A 9 -10.88 -5.23 -16.09
CA SER A 9 -11.59 -4.53 -15.02
C SER A 9 -11.60 -5.27 -13.68
N ASN A 10 -11.32 -6.58 -13.66
CA ASN A 10 -11.25 -7.37 -12.43
C ASN A 10 -9.84 -7.45 -11.83
N ALA A 11 -8.79 -7.13 -12.60
CA ALA A 11 -7.40 -7.11 -12.12
C ALA A 11 -7.07 -5.87 -11.25
N LEU A 12 -8.00 -4.91 -11.16
CA LEU A 12 -7.81 -3.62 -10.49
C LEU A 12 -9.00 -3.25 -9.59
N GLN A 13 -9.71 -4.23 -9.02
CA GLN A 13 -10.45 -3.92 -7.79
C GLN A 13 -9.43 -3.70 -6.68
N THR A 14 -8.91 -2.47 -6.60
CA THR A 14 -8.10 -2.05 -5.48
C THR A 14 -8.97 -2.18 -4.25
N SER A 15 -8.65 -3.12 -3.38
CA SER A 15 -9.24 -3.16 -2.05
C SER A 15 -9.11 -1.77 -1.43
N ASN A 16 -10.12 -1.32 -0.67
CA ASN A 16 -10.03 -0.06 0.09
C ASN A 16 -8.81 -0.03 1.05
N PHE A 17 -8.18 -1.19 1.30
CA PHE A 17 -6.96 -1.32 2.08
C PHE A 17 -5.66 -1.03 1.29
N ALA A 18 -5.70 -0.88 -0.04
CA ALA A 18 -4.52 -0.80 -0.91
C ALA A 18 -4.38 0.54 -1.67
N HIS A 19 -5.01 1.62 -1.18
CA HIS A 19 -4.85 2.95 -1.79
C HIS A 19 -3.49 3.61 -1.48
N VAL A 20 -2.74 3.05 -0.54
CA VAL A 20 -1.36 3.43 -0.22
C VAL A 20 -0.49 2.20 -0.46
N ILE A 21 0.58 2.37 -1.23
CA ILE A 21 1.51 1.28 -1.55
C ILE A 21 2.85 1.57 -0.89
N PHE A 22 3.25 0.76 0.07
CA PHE A 22 4.59 0.82 0.66
C PHE A 22 5.62 0.27 -0.32
N GLN A 23 6.64 1.06 -0.62
CA GLN A 23 7.66 0.76 -1.61
C GLN A 23 8.95 0.32 -0.92
N ASN A 24 9.69 -0.60 -1.54
CA ASN A 24 11.04 -0.99 -1.12
C ASN A 24 11.14 -1.43 0.36
N VAL A 25 10.09 -2.06 0.90
CA VAL A 25 10.12 -2.59 2.27
C VAL A 25 11.11 -3.76 2.35
N ALA A 26 12.17 -3.61 3.13
CA ALA A 26 13.14 -4.67 3.35
C ALA A 26 12.59 -5.76 4.28
N LYS A 27 13.17 -6.97 4.20
CA LYS A 27 12.82 -8.10 5.09
C LYS A 27 13.26 -7.87 6.53
N SER A 28 14.28 -7.04 6.73
CA SER A 28 14.82 -6.69 8.03
C SER A 28 15.45 -5.29 7.97
N TYR A 29 15.52 -4.65 9.14
CA TYR A 29 16.16 -3.36 9.34
C TYR A 29 17.11 -3.45 10.54
N LEU A 30 18.14 -2.61 10.55
CA LEU A 30 19.08 -2.55 11.68
C LEU A 30 18.34 -2.03 12.93
N PRO A 31 18.48 -2.70 14.09
CA PRO A 31 17.92 -2.21 15.33
C PRO A 31 18.52 -0.86 15.73
N ASN A 32 17.72 0.01 16.35
CA ASN A 32 18.14 1.31 16.89
C ASN A 32 18.74 2.28 15.87
N THR A 33 18.50 2.04 14.58
CA THR A 33 18.88 2.94 13.48
C THR A 33 17.63 3.60 12.90
N HIS A 34 17.77 4.79 12.33
CA HIS A 34 16.70 5.44 11.60
C HIS A 34 16.20 4.56 10.45
N LEU A 35 14.88 4.54 10.28
CA LEU A 35 14.17 3.81 9.23
C LEU A 35 13.48 4.81 8.30
N GLU A 36 13.76 4.73 7.01
CA GLU A 36 13.01 5.44 5.98
C GLU A 36 11.87 4.55 5.48
N CYS A 37 10.67 5.11 5.43
CA CYS A 37 9.49 4.43 4.91
C CYS A 37 9.01 5.17 3.66
N HIS A 38 9.12 4.51 2.51
CA HIS A 38 8.67 5.06 1.24
C HIS A 38 7.28 4.52 0.90
N TYR A 39 6.40 5.40 0.44
CA TYR A 39 5.07 5.02 -0.02
C TYR A 39 4.60 5.89 -1.18
N THR A 40 3.65 5.35 -1.95
CA THR A 40 2.97 6.08 -3.02
C THR A 40 1.49 6.14 -2.69
N LEU A 41 0.92 7.35 -2.76
CA LEU A 41 -0.52 7.55 -2.74
C LEU A 41 -1.07 7.26 -4.14
N THR A 42 -1.98 6.31 -4.24
CA THR A 42 -2.68 6.07 -5.50
C THR A 42 -3.69 7.19 -5.77
N GLN A 43 -4.23 7.23 -6.99
CA GLN A 43 -5.30 8.17 -7.35
C GLN A 43 -6.62 7.97 -6.57
N PHE A 44 -6.72 6.91 -5.75
CA PHE A 44 -7.93 6.53 -5.03
C PHE A 44 -7.99 7.09 -3.59
N ILE A 45 -6.97 7.87 -3.17
CA ILE A 45 -6.95 8.51 -1.86
C ILE A 45 -6.56 9.99 -1.97
N TYR A 46 -7.25 10.83 -1.21
CA TYR A 46 -6.85 12.21 -0.96
C TYR A 46 -6.23 12.28 0.44
N PRO A 47 -4.95 12.69 0.57
CA PRO A 47 -4.29 12.75 1.87
C PRO A 47 -4.93 13.80 2.77
N HIS A 48 -5.02 13.50 4.05
CA HIS A 48 -5.50 14.40 5.09
C HIS A 48 -4.42 14.67 6.14
N GLN A 49 -4.43 15.86 6.75
CA GLN A 49 -3.40 16.27 7.74
C GLN A 49 -3.38 15.42 9.02
N LYS A 50 -4.43 14.61 9.25
CA LYS A 50 -4.53 13.69 10.38
C LYS A 50 -4.13 12.25 10.03
N ASP A 51 -3.75 12.00 8.78
CA ASP A 51 -3.26 10.68 8.38
C ASP A 51 -1.87 10.44 8.98
N TRP A 52 -1.55 9.17 9.22
CA TRP A 52 -0.29 8.77 9.85
C TRP A 52 0.16 7.42 9.32
N VAL A 53 1.47 7.17 9.38
CA VAL A 53 2.09 5.88 9.09
C VAL A 53 2.50 5.24 10.40
N GLY A 54 1.99 4.05 10.68
CA GLY A 54 2.29 3.29 11.90
C GLY A 54 3.11 2.04 11.64
N ILE A 55 3.94 1.66 12.62
CA ILE A 55 4.63 0.36 12.64
C ILE A 55 3.86 -0.55 13.59
N PHE A 56 3.32 -1.65 13.06
CA PHE A 56 2.51 -2.59 13.83
C PHE A 56 3.18 -3.96 13.91
N LYS A 57 3.11 -4.59 15.08
CA LYS A 57 3.49 -6.00 15.22
C LYS A 57 2.52 -6.85 14.40
N VAL A 58 3.05 -7.68 13.50
CA VAL A 58 2.23 -8.64 12.75
C VAL A 58 1.70 -9.69 13.72
N SER A 59 0.37 -9.76 13.85
CA SER A 59 -0.30 -10.90 14.46
C SER A 59 -0.48 -11.96 13.38
N LYS A 60 0.15 -13.13 13.56
CA LYS A 60 -0.24 -14.31 12.78
C LYS A 60 -1.48 -14.91 13.44
N ILE A 61 -2.51 -15.16 12.63
CA ILE A 61 -3.62 -16.05 12.95
C ILE A 61 -3.16 -17.49 12.81
#